data_AF-A0A969SCD0-F1
#
_entry.id   AF-A0A969SCD0-F1
#
_cell.length_a   1.000
_cell.length_b   1.000
_cell.length_c   1.000
_cell.angle_alpha   90.00
_cell.angle_beta   90.00
_cell.angle_gamma   90.00
#
_symmetry.space_group_name_H-M   'P 1'
#
loop_
_entity.id
_entity.type
_entity.pdbx_description
1 polymer ?
#
loop_
_entity_poly.entity_id
_entity_poly.type
_entity_poly.pdbx_seq_one_letter_code
_entity_poly.pdbx_strand_id
1 'polypeptide(L)'
;LLEGAQGLFAAMSDGADAHNVVANIDDNWRIHDVSFKPWSACRHAHPVLDAALAVLDQVDVNTIEKIVIETYKSAIDFCNKPAPVTEHEAKFSLQHCAAMVFANSASGGKPTLDGFELAQLQLAPLVSLRKRVEVRENIAMSQVTSRALSSRYSCRPS
;
A
#
# COMPACT_ATOMS: atom_id res chain seq x y z
N LEU A 1 -3.97 -12.16 -34.99
CA LEU A 1 -3.75 -11.03 -34.06
C LEU A 1 -3.37 -11.54 -32.68
N LEU A 2 -4.23 -12.31 -32.01
CA LEU A 2 -3.94 -12.84 -30.67
C LEU A 2 -3.01 -14.07 -30.69
N GLU A 3 -3.29 -15.02 -31.57
CA GLU A 3 -2.57 -16.29 -31.70
C GLU A 3 -1.60 -16.34 -32.90
N GLY A 4 -0.83 -17.42 -32.99
CA GLY A 4 0.19 -17.69 -34.02
C GLY A 4 1.59 -17.20 -33.64
N ALA A 5 2.59 -17.55 -34.44
CA ALA A 5 4.00 -17.24 -34.16
C ALA A 5 4.32 -15.73 -34.10
N GLN A 6 3.50 -14.89 -34.73
CA GLN A 6 3.58 -13.42 -34.69
C GLN A 6 2.39 -12.80 -33.93
N GLY A 7 1.65 -13.62 -33.17
CA GLY A 7 0.50 -13.19 -32.37
C GLY A 7 0.90 -12.56 -31.04
N LEU A 8 -0.04 -11.79 -30.46
CA LEU A 8 0.16 -11.10 -29.18
C LEU A 8 0.59 -12.06 -28.05
N PHE A 9 0.01 -13.26 -27.96
CA PHE A 9 0.34 -14.21 -26.90
C PHE A 9 1.80 -14.67 -26.98
N ALA A 10 2.27 -15.07 -28.16
CA ALA A 10 3.65 -15.46 -28.38
C ALA A 10 4.65 -14.29 -28.20
N ALA A 11 4.21 -13.06 -28.42
CA ALA A 11 5.05 -11.87 -28.27
C ALA A 11 5.21 -11.40 -26.81
N MET A 12 4.24 -11.68 -25.93
CA MET A 12 4.17 -11.07 -24.58
C MET A 12 4.42 -12.06 -23.43
N SER A 13 4.36 -13.37 -23.67
CA SER A 13 4.60 -14.37 -22.64
C SER A 13 5.12 -15.68 -23.23
N ASP A 14 6.15 -16.23 -22.61
CA ASP A 14 6.51 -17.63 -22.82
C ASP A 14 5.39 -18.52 -22.28
N GLY A 15 4.94 -19.49 -23.08
CA GLY A 15 3.94 -20.48 -22.65
C GLY A 15 2.51 -19.94 -22.44
N ALA A 16 2.15 -18.81 -23.04
CA ALA A 16 0.76 -18.35 -23.02
C ALA A 16 -0.17 -19.38 -23.67
N ASP A 17 -1.20 -19.78 -22.93
CA ASP A 17 -2.28 -20.65 -23.41
C ASP A 17 -3.56 -19.83 -23.59
N ALA A 18 -4.01 -19.73 -24.85
CA ALA A 18 -5.23 -19.03 -25.22
C ALA A 18 -6.47 -19.57 -24.50
N HIS A 19 -6.50 -20.87 -24.16
CA HIS A 19 -7.63 -21.48 -23.46
C HIS A 19 -7.85 -20.86 -22.07
N ASN A 20 -6.81 -20.39 -21.39
CA ASN A 20 -6.94 -19.75 -20.08
C ASN A 20 -7.72 -18.42 -20.14
N VAL A 21 -7.74 -17.75 -21.31
CA VAL A 21 -8.43 -16.46 -21.48
C VAL A 21 -9.95 -16.63 -21.44
N VAL A 22 -10.45 -17.75 -21.97
CA VAL A 22 -11.88 -18.06 -22.04
C VAL A 22 -12.32 -19.12 -21.03
N ALA A 23 -11.39 -19.61 -20.22
CA ALA A 23 -11.67 -20.59 -19.18
C ALA A 23 -12.65 -20.01 -18.15
N ASN A 24 -13.72 -20.76 -17.85
CA ASN A 24 -14.76 -20.39 -16.90
C ASN A 24 -15.48 -19.07 -17.25
N ILE A 25 -15.75 -18.78 -18.52
CA ILE A 25 -16.45 -17.54 -18.91
C ILE A 25 -17.90 -17.47 -18.40
N ASP A 26 -18.55 -18.63 -18.25
CA ASP A 26 -19.92 -18.73 -17.76
C ASP A 26 -20.01 -18.69 -16.22
N ASP A 27 -18.88 -18.92 -15.54
CA ASP A 27 -18.79 -19.02 -14.08
C ASP A 27 -17.81 -17.99 -13.51
N ASN A 28 -18.28 -17.11 -12.62
CA ASN A 28 -17.46 -16.15 -11.87
C ASN A 28 -16.82 -15.02 -12.73
N TRP A 29 -17.67 -14.13 -13.23
CA TRP A 29 -17.26 -12.89 -13.89
C TRP A 29 -16.32 -12.06 -13.02
N ARG A 30 -15.13 -11.72 -13.55
CA ARG A 30 -14.09 -10.97 -12.83
C ARG A 30 -14.49 -9.55 -12.42
N ILE A 31 -15.58 -9.02 -12.97
CA ILE A 31 -16.15 -7.75 -12.51
C ILE A 31 -16.55 -7.80 -11.02
N HIS A 32 -16.94 -8.98 -10.51
CA HIS A 32 -17.26 -9.17 -9.10
C HIS A 32 -16.02 -9.18 -8.20
N ASP A 33 -14.83 -9.43 -8.77
CA ASP A 33 -13.55 -9.39 -8.06
C ASP A 33 -12.94 -7.98 -8.01
N VAL A 34 -13.61 -6.96 -8.57
CA VAL A 34 -13.13 -5.58 -8.55
C VAL A 34 -13.25 -5.01 -7.14
N SER A 35 -12.20 -4.33 -6.69
CA SER A 35 -12.19 -3.62 -5.42
C SER A 35 -12.32 -2.11 -5.62
N PHE A 36 -13.05 -1.45 -4.74
CA PHE A 36 -13.02 0.01 -4.62
C PHE A 36 -11.82 0.45 -3.80
N LYS A 37 -11.24 1.60 -4.17
CA LYS A 37 -10.06 2.17 -3.53
C LYS A 37 -10.53 3.21 -2.48
N PRO A 38 -10.44 2.91 -1.17
CA PRO A 38 -10.89 3.85 -0.15
C PRO A 38 -9.98 5.08 -0.02
N TRP A 39 -8.68 4.91 -0.34
CA TRP A 39 -7.65 5.94 -0.15
C TRP A 39 -6.95 6.26 -1.44
N SER A 40 -6.53 7.51 -1.67
CA SER A 40 -5.86 7.94 -2.90
C SER A 40 -4.41 7.44 -3.09
N ALA A 41 -3.99 6.36 -2.42
CA ALA A 41 -2.65 5.74 -2.47
C ALA A 41 -2.56 4.46 -3.34
N CYS A 42 -1.36 3.97 -3.65
CA CYS A 42 -1.17 2.65 -4.25
C CYS A 42 -1.90 1.56 -3.44
N ARG A 43 -2.49 0.57 -4.11
CA ARG A 43 -3.20 -0.55 -3.45
C ARG A 43 -2.34 -1.22 -2.38
N HIS A 44 -1.04 -1.34 -2.63
CA HIS A 44 -0.12 -1.96 -1.68
C HIS A 44 0.06 -1.17 -0.38
N ALA A 45 -0.26 0.13 -0.37
CA ALA A 45 -0.19 0.99 0.81
C ALA A 45 -1.52 1.04 1.60
N HIS A 46 -2.62 0.47 1.09
CA HIS A 46 -3.90 0.49 1.81
C HIS A 46 -3.87 -0.31 3.11
N PRO A 47 -3.30 -1.53 3.19
CA PRO A 47 -3.21 -2.24 4.47
C PRO A 47 -2.41 -1.48 5.52
N VAL A 48 -1.48 -0.63 5.08
CA VAL A 48 -0.74 0.28 5.96
C VAL A 48 -1.68 1.34 6.53
N LEU A 49 -2.44 2.04 5.68
CA LEU A 49 -3.42 3.03 6.12
C LEU A 49 -4.44 2.43 7.08
N ASP A 50 -5.01 1.28 6.73
CA ASP A 50 -6.05 0.62 7.51
C ASP A 50 -5.55 0.18 8.89
N ALA A 51 -4.38 -0.43 8.96
CA ALA A 51 -3.87 -0.90 10.24
C ALA A 51 -3.25 0.22 11.09
N ALA A 52 -2.78 1.33 10.49
CA ALA A 52 -2.47 2.55 11.25
C ALA A 52 -3.74 3.18 11.86
N LEU A 53 -4.86 3.22 11.11
CA LEU A 53 -6.15 3.69 11.61
C LEU A 53 -6.66 2.80 12.76
N ALA A 54 -6.52 1.48 12.63
CA ALA A 54 -7.01 0.52 13.64
C ALA A 54 -6.30 0.63 15.00
N VAL A 55 -5.06 1.13 15.04
CA VAL A 55 -4.29 1.31 16.28
C VAL A 55 -4.24 2.75 16.76
N LEU A 56 -4.85 3.68 16.03
CA LEU A 56 -4.75 5.12 16.31
C LEU A 56 -5.20 5.47 17.73
N ASP A 57 -6.35 4.95 18.16
CA ASP A 57 -6.93 5.22 19.48
C ASP A 57 -6.17 4.54 20.64
N GLN A 58 -5.19 3.69 20.32
CA GLN A 58 -4.38 2.96 21.30
C GLN A 58 -3.01 3.61 21.54
N VAL A 59 -2.70 4.70 20.84
CA VAL A 59 -1.36 5.31 20.80
C VAL A 59 -1.47 6.82 21.05
N ASP A 60 -0.67 7.33 22.00
CA ASP A 60 -0.40 8.77 22.06
C ASP A 60 0.62 9.13 20.97
N VAL A 61 0.15 9.86 19.96
CA VAL A 61 0.98 10.25 18.81
C VAL A 61 2.19 11.08 19.24
N ASN A 62 2.09 11.85 20.32
CA ASN A 62 3.17 12.71 20.78
C ASN A 62 4.34 11.92 21.37
N THR A 63 4.09 10.68 21.81
CA THR A 63 5.10 9.80 22.41
C THR A 63 5.65 8.75 21.44
N ILE A 64 5.24 8.77 20.16
CA ILE A 64 5.72 7.78 19.18
C ILE A 64 7.21 7.99 18.89
N GLU A 65 8.07 7.11 19.38
CA GLU A 65 9.51 7.14 19.05
C GLU A 65 9.82 6.45 17.72
N LYS A 66 9.08 5.38 17.41
CA LYS A 66 9.32 4.53 16.24
C LYS A 66 8.05 3.86 15.77
N ILE A 67 7.86 3.80 14.46
CA ILE A 67 6.79 3.06 13.79
C ILE A 67 7.44 1.93 13.00
N VAL A 68 7.09 0.68 13.30
CA VAL A 68 7.56 -0.46 12.50
C VAL A 68 6.39 -0.99 11.68
N ILE A 69 6.57 -1.00 10.36
CA ILE A 69 5.65 -1.59 9.39
C ILE A 69 6.24 -2.92 8.94
N GLU A 70 5.53 -4.00 9.24
CA GLU A 70 5.82 -5.32 8.69
C GLU A 70 4.83 -5.62 7.56
N THR A 71 5.32 -5.93 6.37
CA THR A 71 4.47 -6.17 5.19
C THR A 71 5.10 -7.17 4.22
N TYR A 72 4.38 -7.53 3.16
CA TYR A 72 4.84 -8.46 2.13
C TYR A 72 5.79 -7.80 1.13
N LYS A 73 6.66 -8.61 0.50
CA LYS A 73 7.72 -8.15 -0.39
C LYS A 73 7.24 -7.21 -1.51
N SER A 74 6.14 -7.54 -2.19
CA SER A 74 5.65 -6.70 -3.28
C SER A 74 5.26 -5.29 -2.81
N ALA A 75 4.72 -5.12 -1.60
CA ALA A 75 4.46 -3.78 -1.08
C ALA A 75 5.74 -2.97 -0.90
N ILE A 76 6.82 -3.61 -0.45
CA ILE A 76 8.14 -2.96 -0.32
C ILE A 76 8.69 -2.62 -1.70
N ASP A 77 8.67 -3.57 -2.63
CA ASP A 77 9.23 -3.39 -3.97
C ASP A 77 8.55 -2.23 -4.73
N PHE A 78 7.23 -2.06 -4.57
CA PHE A 78 6.49 -0.99 -5.23
C PHE A 78 6.37 0.31 -4.42
N CYS A 79 6.31 0.23 -3.08
CA CYS A 79 5.91 1.37 -2.24
C CYS A 79 6.93 1.80 -1.18
N ASN A 80 8.21 1.43 -1.33
CA ASN A 80 9.26 1.88 -0.42
C ASN A 80 9.87 3.22 -0.87
N LYS A 81 9.19 4.32 -0.54
CA LYS A 81 9.63 5.70 -0.79
C LYS A 81 9.72 6.47 0.53
N PRO A 82 10.83 6.37 1.30
CA PRO A 82 10.89 6.91 2.66
C PRO A 82 10.83 8.44 2.75
N ALA A 83 11.27 9.16 1.72
CA ALA A 83 11.28 10.62 1.67
C ALA A 83 10.71 11.11 0.33
N PRO A 84 9.40 10.96 0.10
CA PRO A 84 8.79 11.36 -1.16
C PRO A 84 8.83 12.89 -1.30
N VAL A 85 9.23 13.36 -2.47
CA VAL A 85 9.30 14.80 -2.83
C VAL A 85 8.28 15.18 -3.90
N THR A 86 7.53 14.21 -4.41
CA THR A 86 6.41 14.43 -5.35
C THR A 86 5.13 13.77 -4.86
N GLU A 87 3.98 14.24 -5.35
CA GLU A 87 2.68 13.64 -5.04
C GLU A 87 2.58 12.19 -5.47
N HIS A 88 3.20 11.87 -6.61
CA HIS A 88 3.26 10.50 -7.10
C HIS A 88 4.04 9.62 -6.13
N GLU A 89 5.25 10.02 -5.72
CA GLU A 89 6.04 9.27 -4.75
C GLU A 89 5.33 9.10 -3.41
N ALA A 90 4.58 10.12 -2.96
CA ALA A 90 3.83 10.04 -1.71
C ALA A 90 2.76 8.94 -1.74
N LYS A 91 2.08 8.76 -2.89
CA LYS A 91 1.09 7.70 -3.11
C LYS A 91 1.72 6.29 -3.13
N PHE A 92 3.03 6.21 -3.33
CA PHE A 92 3.82 4.97 -3.31
C PHE A 92 4.79 4.96 -2.12
N SER A 93 4.44 5.58 -1.00
CA SER A 93 5.25 5.59 0.21
C SER A 93 4.50 4.97 1.38
N LEU A 94 4.94 3.79 1.82
CA LEU A 94 4.42 3.14 3.04
C LEU A 94 4.64 4.03 4.27
N GLN A 95 5.79 4.72 4.32
CA GLN A 95 6.16 5.60 5.41
C GLN A 95 5.27 6.84 5.47
N HIS A 96 5.00 7.48 4.33
CA HIS A 96 4.10 8.62 4.25
C HIS A 96 2.67 8.23 4.64
N CYS A 97 2.20 7.08 4.16
CA CYS A 97 0.86 6.60 4.48
C CYS A 97 0.65 6.41 5.99
N ALA A 98 1.56 5.70 6.67
CA ALA A 98 1.47 5.55 8.12
C ALA A 98 1.59 6.91 8.85
N ALA A 99 2.57 7.74 8.48
CA ALA A 99 2.80 9.02 9.11
C ALA A 99 1.61 9.98 8.96
N MET A 100 0.90 9.95 7.82
CA MET A 100 -0.28 10.76 7.56
C MET A 100 -1.41 10.46 8.53
N VAL A 101 -1.66 9.17 8.81
CA VAL A 101 -2.72 8.77 9.73
C VAL A 101 -2.46 9.33 11.13
N PHE A 102 -1.24 9.17 11.64
CA PHE A 102 -0.89 9.69 12.97
C PHE A 102 -0.82 11.23 13.01
N ALA A 103 -0.30 11.88 11.96
CA ALA A 103 -0.27 13.34 11.84
C ALA A 103 -1.68 13.96 11.85
N ASN A 104 -2.67 13.23 11.30
CA ASN A 104 -4.06 13.65 11.27
C ASN A 104 -4.89 13.15 12.47
N SER A 105 -4.25 12.66 13.54
CA SER A 105 -4.93 12.08 14.72
C SER A 105 -6.01 12.98 15.31
N ALA A 106 -5.77 14.30 15.37
CA ALA A 106 -6.75 15.27 15.86
C ALA A 106 -8.07 15.30 15.06
N SER A 107 -8.05 14.84 13.81
CA SER A 107 -9.22 14.73 12.92
C SER A 107 -9.64 13.27 12.68
N GLY A 108 -9.24 12.35 13.57
CA GLY A 108 -9.54 10.92 13.47
C GLY A 108 -8.65 10.15 12.49
N GLY A 109 -7.53 10.73 12.07
CA GLY A 109 -6.47 10.08 11.29
C GLY A 109 -6.80 9.68 9.85
N LYS A 110 -8.02 9.95 9.38
CA LYS A 110 -8.43 9.58 8.01
C LYS A 110 -7.56 10.31 6.97
N PRO A 111 -7.00 9.60 5.98
CA PRO A 111 -6.33 10.24 4.86
C PRO A 111 -7.28 11.18 4.13
N THR A 112 -6.87 12.44 3.97
CA THR A 112 -7.60 13.42 3.19
C THR A 112 -7.19 13.33 1.72
N LEU A 113 -8.02 13.86 0.81
CA LEU A 113 -7.72 13.84 -0.63
C LEU A 113 -6.42 14.59 -0.96
N ASP A 114 -6.18 15.68 -0.24
CA ASP A 114 -5.01 16.54 -0.37
C ASP A 114 -3.78 16.01 0.40
N GLY A 115 -3.91 14.96 1.23
CA GLY A 115 -2.82 14.45 2.07
C GLY A 115 -1.57 13.97 1.29
N PHE A 116 -1.71 13.78 -0.02
CA PHE A 116 -0.62 13.42 -0.93
C PHE A 116 -0.13 14.59 -1.79
N GLU A 117 -0.75 15.76 -1.70
CA GLU A 117 -0.35 16.96 -2.44
C GLU A 117 0.99 17.49 -1.95
N LEU A 118 1.73 18.14 -2.85
CA LEU A 118 3.10 18.59 -2.60
C LEU A 118 3.20 19.52 -1.38
N ALA A 119 2.19 20.38 -1.19
CA ALA A 119 2.12 21.30 -0.07
C ALA A 119 2.06 20.59 1.30
N GLN A 120 1.43 19.42 1.37
CA GLN A 120 1.30 18.66 2.61
C GLN A 120 2.58 17.88 2.96
N LEU A 121 3.37 17.49 1.95
CA LEU A 121 4.53 16.60 2.14
C LEU A 121 5.60 17.17 3.09
N GLN A 122 5.65 18.49 3.25
CA GLN A 122 6.65 19.20 4.05
C GLN A 122 6.15 19.65 5.42
N LEU A 123 4.91 19.33 5.79
CA LEU A 123 4.41 19.66 7.12
C LEU A 123 5.27 18.99 8.21
N ALA A 124 5.74 19.79 9.17
CA ALA A 124 6.71 19.34 10.17
C ALA A 124 6.27 18.08 10.96
N PRO A 125 5.00 17.96 11.43
CA PRO A 125 4.55 16.73 12.10
C PRO A 125 4.66 15.49 11.21
N LEU A 126 4.27 15.61 9.95
CA LEU A 126 4.29 14.53 8.97
C LEU A 126 5.72 14.09 8.63
N VAL A 127 6.60 15.04 8.34
CA VAL A 127 8.03 14.79 8.08
C VAL A 127 8.69 14.10 9.29
N SER A 128 8.39 14.58 10.49
CA SER A 128 8.94 14.04 11.75
C SER A 128 8.52 12.59 11.96
N LEU A 129 7.23 12.27 11.82
CA LEU A 129 6.72 10.90 11.96
C LEU A 129 7.27 9.98 10.88
N ARG A 130 7.32 10.44 9.62
CA ARG A 130 7.83 9.66 8.49
C ARG A 130 9.28 9.21 8.69
N LYS A 131 10.14 10.05 9.29
CA LYS A 131 11.53 9.71 9.63
C LYS A 131 11.64 8.62 10.70
N ARG A 132 10.58 8.39 11.48
CA ARG A 132 10.51 7.37 12.53
C ARG A 132 9.97 6.03 12.01
N VAL A 133 9.60 5.94 10.73
CA VAL A 133 9.06 4.71 10.12
C VAL A 133 10.18 3.82 9.60
N GLU A 134 10.19 2.58 10.07
CA GLU A 134 10.98 1.48 9.51
C GLU A 134 10.04 0.47 8.83
N VAL A 135 10.39 0.04 7.62
CA VAL A 135 9.64 -0.97 6.87
C VAL A 135 10.45 -2.26 6.81
N ARG A 136 9.82 -3.39 7.13
CA ARG A 136 10.43 -4.73 7.11
C ARG A 136 9.55 -5.70 6.36
N GLU A 137 10.20 -6.65 5.68
CA GLU A 137 9.49 -7.78 5.11
C GLU A 137 9.05 -8.74 6.21
N ASN A 138 7.81 -9.21 6.10
CA ASN A 138 7.31 -10.34 6.84
C ASN A 138 7.10 -11.52 5.87
N ILE A 139 7.99 -12.52 5.97
CA ILE A 139 8.01 -13.68 5.06
C ILE A 139 6.67 -14.42 5.03
N ALA A 140 5.99 -14.52 6.18
CA ALA A 140 4.70 -15.19 6.25
C ALA A 140 3.64 -14.44 5.43
N MET A 141 3.69 -13.11 5.36
CA MET A 141 2.79 -12.31 4.51
C MET A 141 3.18 -12.40 3.03
N SER A 142 4.47 -12.47 2.70
CA SER A 142 4.96 -12.64 1.32
C SER A 142 4.53 -13.96 0.69
N GLN A 143 4.27 -14.98 1.49
CA GLN A 143 3.82 -16.30 1.03
C GLN A 143 2.31 -16.38 0.78
N VAL A 144 1.52 -15.38 1.21
CA VAL A 144 0.09 -15.34 0.95
C VAL A 144 -0.17 -14.71 -0.42
N THR A 145 -1.02 -15.35 -1.22
CA THR A 145 -1.37 -14.90 -2.57
C THR A 145 -1.84 -13.43 -2.58
N SER A 146 -1.58 -12.72 -3.69
CA SER A 146 -1.85 -11.29 -3.92
C SER A 146 -3.29 -10.80 -3.64
N ARG A 147 -4.24 -11.70 -3.37
CA ARG A 147 -5.60 -11.37 -2.95
C ARG A 147 -5.73 -10.98 -1.47
N ALA A 148 -4.84 -11.45 -0.60
CA ALA A 148 -4.85 -11.11 0.83
C ALA A 148 -3.68 -10.17 1.13
N LEU A 149 -3.90 -8.86 0.97
CA LEU A 149 -2.91 -7.86 1.32
C LEU A 149 -3.01 -7.57 2.83
N SER A 150 -1.92 -7.77 3.57
CA SER A 150 -1.87 -7.55 5.02
C SER A 150 -0.64 -6.74 5.42
N SER A 151 -0.78 -5.94 6.48
CA SER A 151 0.35 -5.27 7.16
C SER A 151 0.15 -5.36 8.67
N ARG A 152 1.25 -5.42 9.43
CA ARG A 152 1.25 -5.38 10.91
C ARG A 152 1.96 -4.12 11.40
N TYR A 153 1.46 -3.59 12.51
CA TYR A 153 1.94 -2.38 13.18
C TYR A 153 2.43 -2.70 14.58
N SER A 154 3.57 -2.13 14.96
CA SER A 154 3.97 -2.03 16.35
C SER A 154 4.51 -0.64 16.65
N CYS A 155 3.93 0.02 17.65
CA CYS A 155 4.52 1.16 18.34
C CYS A 155 5.06 0.67 19.69
N ARG A 156 6.28 1.06 20.05
CA ARG A 156 6.81 0.82 21.40
C ARG A 156 6.65 2.11 22.21
N PRO A 157 5.88 2.10 23.33
CA PRO A 157 6.04 3.08 24.37
C PRO A 157 7.29 2.79 25.22
N SER A 158 7.73 3.78 25.99
CA SER A 158 8.82 3.67 26.95
C SER A 158 8.53 2.73 28.12
#